data_AF-A0A965BV50-F1
#
_entry.id   AF-A0A965BV50-F1
#
_cell.length_a   1.000
_cell.length_b   1.000
_cell.length_c   1.000
_cell.angle_alpha   90.00
_cell.angle_beta   90.00
_cell.angle_gamma   90.00
#
_symmetry.space_group_name_H-M   'P 1'
#
loop_
_entity.id
_entity.type
_entity.pdbx_description
1 polymer ?
#
loop_
_entity_poly.entity_id
_entity_poly.type
_entity_poly.pdbx_seq_one_letter_code
_entity_poly.pdbx_strand_id
1 'polypeptide(L)'
;FGYLLAMDSPTAHPRGEAYHWGTTLWHEMAHVYTVEASNHLVPRWYTEGIAVFEEWRSGPTPGRKIPLNVYQAMSEGKFLPVASMDDGFMRPSYEDQVIVSYMQGGLIMDFIALEYGVDKIVDMLYFFRDGKPLEDAMQQVLGIDTTTFDKQFKEFIDIEYGKLLRALPGWQADQKTAFEALEAEDWQSAVAAGQRGVAAFPDYVEPDSPYIALARAYSRLDDTENQFRTLETFWQKGGYAPRALLTLAEGYTERGDTERAFDVLKTVQGGKLNMSGHYDHSRPGATLSGDAVLEGFVVRDAPGLGKVLQAMTLYGLVDALRGPGLNFSRATIPFSLSPDALVLQDARAFSSSLGLTAKGRIDRRRDTVDMEGTIVPAYIFNTLLGRIPLLGRLFSPEEGGGVFAVAYRMRGPLNDPQTSVNPLAALTPGFLRGIFGLGQEPAGQAPRQ
;
A
#
# COMPACT_ATOMS: atom_id res chain seq x y z
N PHE A 1 2.39 -23.54 -10.04
CA PHE A 1 1.88 -23.67 -8.67
C PHE A 1 0.73 -24.68 -8.74
N GLY A 2 0.74 -25.72 -7.90
CA GLY A 2 -0.27 -26.79 -7.86
C GLY A 2 -1.47 -26.44 -6.94
N TYR A 3 -1.94 -27.41 -6.14
CA TYR A 3 -2.86 -27.22 -4.97
C TYR A 3 -2.28 -26.38 -3.80
N LEU A 4 -1.40 -25.42 -4.08
CA LEU A 4 -0.66 -24.66 -3.08
C LEU A 4 -0.94 -23.17 -3.24
N LEU A 5 -1.55 -22.58 -2.22
CA LEU A 5 -1.62 -21.14 -2.03
C LEU A 5 -0.44 -20.68 -1.19
N ALA A 6 0.36 -19.77 -1.71
CA ALA A 6 1.44 -19.12 -0.99
C ALA A 6 1.11 -17.63 -0.90
N MET A 7 0.65 -17.21 0.27
CA MET A 7 0.33 -15.82 0.55
C MET A 7 1.23 -15.33 1.66
N ASP A 8 1.59 -14.05 1.57
CA ASP A 8 2.23 -13.35 2.65
C ASP A 8 1.35 -13.39 3.89
N SER A 9 1.92 -13.90 4.99
CA SER A 9 1.24 -13.95 6.27
C SER A 9 0.67 -12.56 6.63
N PRO A 10 -0.40 -12.48 7.46
CA PRO A 10 -0.73 -11.26 8.20
C PRO A 10 0.46 -10.60 8.90
N THR A 11 1.50 -11.40 9.17
CA THR A 11 2.77 -10.96 9.73
C THR A 11 3.86 -10.60 8.70
N ALA A 12 3.68 -10.88 7.41
CA ALA A 12 4.61 -10.52 6.35
C ALA A 12 4.30 -9.14 5.77
N HIS A 13 3.01 -8.77 5.73
CA HIS A 13 2.62 -7.39 5.47
C HIS A 13 2.64 -6.55 6.74
N PRO A 14 2.99 -5.28 6.62
CA PRO A 14 3.24 -4.47 7.78
C PRO A 14 1.88 -3.74 8.03
N ARG A 15 1.24 -3.91 9.21
CA ARG A 15 -0.19 -3.51 9.40
C ARG A 15 -0.37 -2.02 9.09
N GLY A 16 -1.58 -1.59 8.74
CA GLY A 16 -1.88 -0.21 8.35
C GLY A 16 -1.29 0.25 7.01
N GLU A 17 -0.54 -0.60 6.29
CA GLU A 17 -0.79 -0.66 4.85
C GLU A 17 -2.27 -1.01 4.64
N ALA A 18 -2.91 -0.42 3.64
CA ALA A 18 -4.22 -0.85 3.15
C ALA A 18 -4.09 -2.21 2.45
N TYR A 19 -3.41 -3.17 3.09
CA TYR A 19 -3.30 -4.53 2.63
C TYR A 19 -4.47 -5.31 3.19
N HIS A 20 -5.49 -5.47 2.36
CA HIS A 20 -6.68 -6.21 2.75
C HIS A 20 -6.43 -7.71 2.54
N TRP A 21 -5.88 -8.40 3.54
CA TRP A 21 -5.57 -9.84 3.46
C TRP A 21 -6.74 -10.69 3.00
N GLY A 22 -7.97 -10.31 3.35
CA GLY A 22 -9.15 -11.01 2.86
C GLY A 22 -9.27 -10.92 1.33
N THR A 23 -9.00 -9.75 0.77
CA THR A 23 -9.04 -9.49 -0.68
C THR A 23 -7.88 -10.18 -1.37
N THR A 24 -6.66 -10.09 -0.82
CA THR A 24 -5.51 -10.82 -1.39
C THR A 24 -5.66 -12.33 -1.29
N LEU A 25 -6.17 -12.86 -0.18
CA LEU A 25 -6.46 -14.29 -0.07
C LEU A 25 -7.49 -14.72 -1.12
N TRP A 26 -8.50 -13.87 -1.37
CA TRP A 26 -9.52 -14.13 -2.39
C TRP A 26 -8.90 -14.16 -3.80
N HIS A 27 -8.02 -13.21 -4.09
CA HIS A 27 -7.24 -13.14 -5.33
C HIS A 27 -6.36 -14.37 -5.54
N GLU A 28 -5.53 -14.71 -4.55
CA GLU A 28 -4.65 -15.87 -4.61
C GLU A 28 -5.43 -17.18 -4.70
N MET A 29 -6.61 -17.26 -4.08
CA MET A 29 -7.49 -18.42 -4.20
C MET A 29 -8.06 -18.55 -5.63
N ALA A 30 -8.41 -17.43 -6.27
CA ALA A 30 -8.83 -17.44 -7.67
C ALA A 30 -7.73 -17.96 -8.60
N HIS A 31 -6.45 -17.66 -8.32
CA HIS A 31 -5.33 -18.28 -9.05
C HIS A 31 -5.29 -19.80 -8.90
N VAL A 32 -5.46 -20.33 -7.69
CA VAL A 32 -5.47 -21.79 -7.47
C VAL A 32 -6.54 -22.45 -8.35
N TYR A 33 -7.76 -21.94 -8.38
CA TYR A 33 -8.82 -22.52 -9.20
C TYR A 33 -8.55 -22.39 -10.71
N THR A 34 -8.15 -21.19 -11.16
CA THR A 34 -8.00 -20.91 -12.59
C THR A 34 -6.81 -21.63 -13.22
N VAL A 35 -5.68 -21.65 -12.51
CA VAL A 35 -4.47 -22.34 -12.96
C VAL A 35 -4.69 -23.86 -13.02
N GLU A 36 -5.37 -24.45 -12.03
CA GLU A 36 -5.68 -25.88 -12.02
C GLU A 36 -6.72 -26.27 -13.07
N ALA A 37 -7.82 -25.51 -13.17
CA ALA A 37 -8.87 -25.78 -14.15
C ALA A 37 -8.37 -25.72 -15.60
N SER A 38 -7.32 -24.95 -15.86
CA SER A 38 -6.69 -24.80 -17.18
C SER A 38 -5.43 -25.65 -17.39
N ASN A 39 -5.10 -26.58 -16.47
CA ASN A 39 -3.88 -27.39 -16.56
C ASN A 39 -2.60 -26.55 -16.76
N HIS A 40 -2.55 -25.37 -16.11
CA HIS A 40 -1.46 -24.38 -16.21
C HIS A 40 -1.24 -23.77 -17.62
N LEU A 41 -2.22 -23.88 -18.52
CA LEU A 41 -2.12 -23.37 -19.89
C LEU A 41 -2.87 -22.04 -20.10
N VAL A 42 -3.54 -21.52 -19.07
CA VAL A 42 -4.19 -20.20 -19.12
C VAL A 42 -3.15 -19.07 -19.31
N PRO A 43 -3.41 -18.09 -20.20
CA PRO A 43 -2.60 -16.88 -20.31
C PRO A 43 -2.51 -16.13 -18.98
N ARG A 44 -1.37 -15.48 -18.71
CA ARG A 44 -1.16 -14.81 -17.42
C ARG A 44 -2.21 -13.74 -17.20
N TRP A 45 -2.41 -12.85 -18.16
CA TRP A 45 -3.37 -11.76 -18.03
C TRP A 45 -4.79 -12.25 -17.72
N TYR A 46 -5.16 -13.44 -18.20
CA TYR A 46 -6.50 -14.00 -18.02
C TYR A 46 -6.71 -14.48 -16.58
N THR A 47 -5.73 -15.16 -15.99
CA THR A 47 -5.80 -15.56 -14.57
C THR A 47 -5.75 -14.36 -13.63
N GLU A 48 -4.92 -13.35 -13.93
CA GLU A 48 -4.89 -12.08 -13.17
C GLU A 48 -6.22 -11.33 -13.27
N GLY A 49 -6.80 -11.28 -14.48
CA GLY A 49 -8.09 -10.64 -14.73
C GLY A 49 -9.24 -11.31 -13.97
N ILE A 50 -9.29 -12.65 -13.94
CA ILE A 50 -10.29 -13.38 -13.13
C ILE A 50 -10.10 -13.08 -11.65
N ALA A 51 -8.86 -13.04 -11.16
CA ALA A 51 -8.58 -12.80 -9.76
C ALA A 51 -9.07 -11.39 -9.32
N VAL A 52 -8.76 -10.34 -10.09
CA VAL A 52 -9.28 -8.98 -9.86
C VAL A 52 -10.81 -8.92 -10.00
N PHE A 53 -11.38 -9.64 -10.97
CA PHE A 53 -12.84 -9.70 -11.14
C PHE A 53 -13.54 -10.33 -9.94
N GLU A 54 -13.01 -11.42 -9.40
CA GLU A 54 -13.54 -12.06 -8.19
C GLU A 54 -13.36 -11.16 -6.96
N GLU A 55 -12.25 -10.42 -6.84
CA GLU A 55 -12.09 -9.39 -5.79
C GLU A 55 -13.24 -8.36 -5.83
N TRP A 56 -13.56 -7.83 -7.01
CA TRP A 56 -14.60 -6.81 -7.18
C TRP A 56 -16.01 -7.36 -7.02
N ARG A 57 -16.27 -8.58 -7.47
CA ARG A 57 -17.62 -9.15 -7.52
C ARG A 57 -18.04 -9.83 -6.23
N SER A 58 -17.16 -10.65 -5.65
CA SER A 58 -17.49 -11.59 -4.58
C SER A 58 -16.53 -11.52 -3.38
N GLY A 59 -15.46 -10.74 -3.51
CA GLY A 59 -14.46 -10.56 -2.47
C GLY A 59 -14.99 -9.85 -1.22
N PRO A 60 -14.21 -9.83 -0.13
CA PRO A 60 -14.62 -9.24 1.14
C PRO A 60 -14.95 -7.73 1.10
N THR A 61 -14.42 -7.02 0.11
CA THR A 61 -14.68 -5.60 -0.13
C THR A 61 -15.15 -5.40 -1.58
N PRO A 62 -16.41 -5.78 -1.90
CA PRO A 62 -16.89 -5.74 -3.27
C PRO A 62 -16.99 -4.30 -3.81
N GLY A 63 -16.96 -4.19 -5.13
CA GLY A 63 -16.93 -2.93 -5.86
C GLY A 63 -15.59 -2.67 -6.54
N ARG A 64 -15.62 -2.03 -7.72
CA ARG A 64 -14.42 -1.69 -8.49
C ARG A 64 -13.54 -0.72 -7.70
N LYS A 65 -12.27 -1.09 -7.50
CA LYS A 65 -11.25 -0.24 -6.85
C LYS A 65 -10.15 0.06 -7.87
N ILE A 66 -10.31 1.16 -8.60
CA ILE A 66 -9.42 1.53 -9.71
C ILE A 66 -8.54 2.70 -9.25
N PRO A 67 -7.21 2.55 -9.22
CA PRO A 67 -6.30 3.63 -8.88
C PRO A 67 -6.31 4.79 -9.89
N LEU A 68 -5.97 6.00 -9.45
CA LEU A 68 -5.99 7.21 -10.29
C LEU A 68 -5.10 7.11 -11.55
N ASN A 69 -3.91 6.53 -11.41
CA ASN A 69 -2.99 6.33 -12.54
C ASN A 69 -3.56 5.40 -13.62
N VAL A 70 -4.48 4.49 -13.26
CA VAL A 70 -5.19 3.65 -14.22
C VAL A 70 -6.25 4.44 -14.98
N TYR A 71 -7.01 5.32 -14.31
CA TYR A 71 -7.89 6.26 -15.01
C TYR A 71 -7.11 7.18 -15.96
N GLN A 72 -5.92 7.61 -15.56
CA GLN A 72 -5.03 8.38 -16.43
C GLN A 72 -4.61 7.55 -17.66
N ALA A 73 -4.17 6.32 -17.46
CA ALA A 73 -3.83 5.40 -18.56
C ALA A 73 -5.02 5.15 -19.51
N MET A 74 -6.24 5.01 -18.98
CA MET A 74 -7.46 4.91 -19.78
C MET A 74 -7.66 6.17 -20.64
N SER A 75 -7.53 7.36 -20.04
CA SER A 75 -7.73 8.64 -20.74
C SER A 75 -6.69 8.88 -21.84
N GLU A 76 -5.48 8.35 -21.66
CA GLU A 76 -4.37 8.46 -22.61
C GLU A 76 -4.38 7.35 -23.68
N GLY A 77 -5.35 6.42 -23.62
CA GLY A 77 -5.45 5.31 -24.57
C GLY A 77 -4.32 4.30 -24.44
N LYS A 78 -3.77 4.12 -23.22
CA LYS A 78 -2.64 3.22 -22.93
C LYS A 78 -3.04 1.76 -22.64
N PHE A 79 -4.31 1.43 -22.78
CA PHE A 79 -4.79 0.05 -22.66
C PHE A 79 -4.25 -0.80 -23.81
N LEU A 80 -3.84 -2.03 -23.50
CA LEU A 80 -3.30 -2.96 -24.48
C LEU A 80 -4.42 -3.69 -25.23
N PRO A 81 -4.24 -4.01 -26.52
CA PRO A 81 -5.10 -4.98 -27.20
C PRO A 81 -5.15 -6.31 -26.45
N VAL A 82 -6.28 -7.00 -26.43
CA VAL A 82 -6.46 -8.27 -25.70
C VAL A 82 -5.44 -9.34 -26.13
N ALA A 83 -5.07 -9.34 -27.42
CA ALA A 83 -4.07 -10.23 -27.99
C ALA A 83 -2.63 -9.99 -27.48
N SER A 84 -2.36 -8.83 -26.88
CA SER A 84 -1.04 -8.42 -26.38
C SER A 84 -1.02 -8.20 -24.87
N MET A 85 -2.08 -8.59 -24.15
CA MET A 85 -2.23 -8.29 -22.72
C MET A 85 -1.11 -8.86 -21.84
N ASP A 86 -0.52 -10.00 -22.21
CA ASP A 86 0.61 -10.59 -21.45
C ASP A 86 1.87 -9.70 -21.49
N ASP A 87 2.05 -8.87 -22.53
CA ASP A 87 3.18 -7.94 -22.61
C ASP A 87 3.15 -6.90 -21.49
N GLY A 88 1.96 -6.53 -21.01
CA GLY A 88 1.79 -5.63 -19.88
C GLY A 88 2.44 -6.12 -18.58
N PHE A 89 2.61 -7.43 -18.44
CA PHE A 89 3.26 -8.06 -17.29
C PHE A 89 4.72 -8.45 -17.57
N MET A 90 5.03 -8.84 -18.82
CA MET A 90 6.35 -9.36 -19.19
C MET A 90 7.32 -8.28 -19.66
N ARG A 91 6.81 -7.26 -20.34
CA ARG A 91 7.58 -6.21 -21.03
C ARG A 91 6.88 -4.85 -20.87
N PRO A 92 6.76 -4.33 -19.62
CA PRO A 92 6.09 -3.07 -19.38
C PRO A 92 6.77 -1.93 -20.15
N SER A 93 5.97 -1.12 -20.85
CA SER A 93 6.45 0.00 -21.67
C SER A 93 6.52 1.34 -20.91
N TYR A 94 5.93 1.40 -19.71
CA TYR A 94 5.99 2.52 -18.77
C TYR A 94 5.88 2.04 -17.32
N GLU A 95 6.24 2.91 -16.38
CA GLU A 95 6.39 2.62 -14.93
C GLU A 95 5.19 1.88 -14.32
N ASP A 96 3.97 2.32 -14.64
CA ASP A 96 2.72 1.79 -14.07
C ASP A 96 2.03 0.71 -14.92
N GLN A 97 2.62 0.26 -16.03
CA GLN A 97 1.91 -0.65 -16.98
C GLN A 97 1.46 -1.95 -16.31
N VAL A 98 2.22 -2.46 -15.33
CA VAL A 98 1.86 -3.70 -14.63
C VAL A 98 0.52 -3.54 -13.90
N ILE A 99 0.37 -2.52 -13.04
CA ILE A 99 -0.89 -2.28 -12.30
C ILE A 99 -2.04 -1.93 -13.24
N VAL A 100 -1.77 -1.19 -14.33
CA VAL A 100 -2.76 -0.94 -15.38
C VAL A 100 -3.25 -2.24 -16.01
N SER A 101 -2.36 -3.22 -16.24
CA SER A 101 -2.71 -4.49 -16.88
C SER A 101 -3.55 -5.38 -15.96
N TYR A 102 -3.31 -5.37 -14.65
CA TYR A 102 -4.19 -6.02 -13.66
C TYR A 102 -5.61 -5.45 -13.73
N MET A 103 -5.74 -4.12 -13.63
CA MET A 103 -7.04 -3.45 -13.62
C MET A 103 -7.75 -3.58 -14.97
N GLN A 104 -7.01 -3.51 -16.07
CA GLN A 104 -7.55 -3.75 -17.41
C GLN A 104 -8.06 -5.19 -17.56
N GLY A 105 -7.33 -6.19 -17.05
CA GLY A 105 -7.76 -7.59 -17.03
C GLY A 105 -9.08 -7.78 -16.28
N GLY A 106 -9.21 -7.18 -15.08
CA GLY A 106 -10.45 -7.19 -14.32
C GLY A 106 -11.63 -6.54 -15.06
N LEU A 107 -11.38 -5.39 -15.72
CA LEU A 107 -12.40 -4.72 -16.54
C LEU A 107 -12.81 -5.53 -17.76
N ILE A 108 -11.88 -6.26 -18.38
CA ILE A 108 -12.16 -7.18 -19.49
C ILE A 108 -13.07 -8.31 -19.01
N MET A 109 -12.81 -8.91 -17.84
CA MET A 109 -13.69 -9.94 -17.28
C MET A 109 -15.08 -9.39 -16.97
N ASP A 110 -15.16 -8.19 -16.42
CA ASP A 110 -16.44 -7.54 -16.13
C ASP A 110 -17.24 -7.24 -17.41
N PHE A 111 -16.56 -6.78 -18.46
CA PHE A 111 -17.16 -6.63 -19.79
C PHE A 111 -17.66 -7.98 -20.33
N ILE A 112 -16.86 -9.05 -20.24
CA ILE A 112 -17.29 -10.38 -20.69
C ILE A 112 -18.52 -10.86 -19.91
N ALA A 113 -18.50 -10.69 -18.59
CA ALA A 113 -19.59 -11.08 -17.71
C ALA A 113 -20.90 -10.33 -18.01
N LEU A 114 -20.81 -9.05 -18.34
CA LEU A 114 -21.96 -8.20 -18.65
C LEU A 114 -22.53 -8.49 -20.05
N GLU A 115 -21.67 -8.63 -21.07
CA GLU A 115 -22.11 -8.76 -22.47
C GLU A 115 -22.43 -10.19 -22.87
N TYR A 116 -21.65 -11.17 -22.38
CA TYR A 116 -21.75 -12.57 -22.81
C TYR A 116 -22.16 -13.53 -21.70
N GLY A 117 -22.06 -13.10 -20.44
CA GLY A 117 -22.35 -13.92 -19.26
C GLY A 117 -21.10 -14.47 -18.58
N VAL A 118 -21.19 -14.64 -17.25
CA VAL A 118 -20.09 -15.15 -16.41
C VAL A 118 -19.68 -16.57 -16.81
N ASP A 119 -20.60 -17.37 -17.33
CA ASP A 119 -20.31 -18.72 -17.85
C ASP A 119 -19.28 -18.69 -18.98
N LYS A 120 -19.21 -17.62 -19.76
CA LYS A 120 -18.25 -17.50 -20.86
C LYS A 120 -16.82 -17.31 -20.40
N ILE A 121 -16.61 -16.70 -19.23
CA ILE A 121 -15.29 -16.64 -18.60
C ILE A 121 -14.80 -18.06 -18.28
N VAL A 122 -15.71 -18.89 -17.75
CA VAL A 122 -15.42 -20.28 -17.38
C VAL A 122 -15.22 -21.15 -18.64
N ASP A 123 -16.04 -20.97 -19.67
CA ASP A 123 -15.91 -21.68 -20.95
C ASP A 123 -14.55 -21.40 -21.60
N MET A 124 -14.12 -20.13 -21.64
CA MET A 124 -12.79 -19.74 -22.14
C MET A 124 -11.66 -20.33 -21.30
N LEU A 125 -11.81 -20.35 -19.97
CA LEU A 125 -10.82 -20.97 -19.07
C LEU A 125 -10.61 -22.46 -19.40
N TYR A 126 -11.69 -23.21 -19.62
CA TYR A 126 -11.60 -24.60 -20.05
C TYR A 126 -11.10 -24.78 -21.47
N PHE A 127 -11.34 -23.78 -22.34
CA PHE A 127 -10.78 -23.76 -23.68
C PHE A 127 -9.24 -23.74 -23.65
N PHE A 128 -8.64 -22.95 -22.75
CA PHE A 128 -7.19 -22.92 -22.56
C PHE A 128 -6.61 -24.22 -22.02
N ARG A 129 -7.40 -25.03 -21.29
CA ARG A 129 -6.98 -26.34 -20.78
C ARG A 129 -6.48 -27.27 -21.88
N ASP A 130 -7.01 -27.13 -23.09
CA ASP A 130 -6.63 -27.94 -24.25
C ASP A 130 -5.42 -27.35 -25.02
N GLY A 131 -4.78 -26.29 -24.49
CA GLY A 131 -3.63 -25.62 -25.10
C GLY A 131 -3.94 -24.79 -26.34
N LYS A 132 -5.22 -24.45 -26.54
CA LYS A 132 -5.67 -23.68 -27.70
C LYS A 132 -5.37 -22.18 -27.54
N PRO A 133 -5.08 -21.46 -28.63
CA PRO A 133 -4.74 -20.05 -28.60
C PRO A 133 -5.95 -19.16 -28.24
N LEU A 134 -5.67 -17.93 -27.80
CA LEU A 134 -6.67 -16.94 -27.41
C LEU A 134 -7.65 -16.63 -28.55
N GLU A 135 -7.16 -16.50 -29.77
CA GLU A 135 -7.97 -16.18 -30.94
C GLU A 135 -9.08 -17.22 -31.16
N ASP A 136 -8.74 -18.50 -30.97
CA ASP A 136 -9.70 -19.60 -31.08
C ASP A 136 -10.73 -19.55 -29.92
N ALA A 137 -10.29 -19.20 -28.71
CA ALA A 137 -11.19 -19.07 -27.56
C ALA A 137 -12.21 -17.95 -27.77
N MET A 138 -11.75 -16.78 -28.25
CA MET A 138 -12.62 -15.64 -28.57
C MET A 138 -13.63 -16.02 -29.65
N GLN A 139 -13.15 -16.65 -30.74
CA GLN A 139 -14.01 -17.00 -31.87
C GLN A 139 -15.03 -18.09 -31.53
N GLN A 140 -14.65 -19.11 -30.75
CA GLN A 140 -15.52 -20.26 -30.46
C GLN A 140 -16.42 -20.04 -29.24
N VAL A 141 -15.98 -19.26 -28.25
CA VAL A 141 -16.75 -19.02 -27.01
C VAL A 141 -17.56 -17.73 -27.10
N LEU A 142 -16.94 -16.62 -27.54
CA LEU A 142 -17.60 -15.31 -27.63
C LEU A 142 -18.20 -15.04 -29.02
N GLY A 143 -17.80 -15.80 -30.04
CA GLY A 143 -18.30 -15.66 -31.40
C GLY A 143 -17.68 -14.52 -32.21
N ILE A 144 -16.62 -13.88 -31.69
CA ILE A 144 -15.97 -12.72 -32.32
C ILE A 144 -14.44 -12.82 -32.29
N ASP A 145 -13.79 -12.11 -33.20
CA ASP A 145 -12.32 -11.99 -33.21
C ASP A 145 -11.81 -10.96 -32.18
N THR A 146 -10.51 -10.99 -31.92
CA THR A 146 -9.84 -10.10 -30.95
C THR A 146 -9.96 -8.62 -31.32
N THR A 147 -9.97 -8.29 -32.62
CA THR A 147 -10.09 -6.90 -33.09
C THR A 147 -11.48 -6.34 -32.81
N THR A 148 -12.52 -7.13 -33.07
CA THR A 148 -13.90 -6.80 -32.78
C THR A 148 -14.11 -6.68 -31.27
N PHE A 149 -13.52 -7.58 -30.49
CA PHE A 149 -13.56 -7.51 -29.04
C PHE A 149 -12.93 -6.23 -28.50
N ASP A 150 -11.72 -5.88 -28.94
CA ASP A 150 -11.03 -4.65 -28.50
C ASP A 150 -11.86 -3.40 -28.81
N LYS A 151 -12.54 -3.37 -29.95
CA LYS A 151 -13.46 -2.28 -30.30
C LYS A 151 -14.65 -2.22 -29.34
N GLN A 152 -15.31 -3.34 -29.08
CA GLN A 152 -16.47 -3.39 -28.17
C GLN A 152 -16.07 -3.09 -26.72
N PHE A 153 -14.93 -3.60 -26.27
CA PHE A 153 -14.38 -3.29 -24.96
C PHE A 153 -14.06 -1.79 -24.84
N LYS A 154 -13.49 -1.18 -25.88
CA LYS A 154 -13.31 0.28 -25.90
C LYS A 154 -14.63 1.03 -25.81
N GLU A 155 -15.66 0.60 -26.53
CA GLU A 155 -17.01 1.20 -26.45
C GLU A 155 -17.58 1.08 -25.02
N PHE A 156 -17.40 -0.07 -24.37
CA PHE A 156 -17.74 -0.27 -22.96
C PHE A 156 -17.01 0.73 -22.05
N ILE A 157 -15.70 0.92 -22.20
CA ILE A 157 -14.93 1.91 -21.44
C ILE A 157 -15.44 3.34 -21.71
N ASP A 158 -15.74 3.68 -22.96
CA ASP A 158 -16.24 5.01 -23.33
C ASP A 158 -17.63 5.30 -22.75
N ILE A 159 -18.49 4.28 -22.62
CA ILE A 159 -19.81 4.37 -22.00
C ILE A 159 -19.68 4.52 -20.48
N GLU A 160 -18.96 3.59 -19.83
CA GLU A 160 -18.84 3.51 -18.38
C GLU A 160 -18.04 4.67 -17.80
N TYR A 161 -16.90 4.99 -18.42
CA TYR A 161 -15.92 5.93 -17.87
C TYR A 161 -15.74 7.18 -18.72
N GLY A 162 -16.23 7.24 -19.95
CA GLY A 162 -15.91 8.35 -20.86
C GLY A 162 -16.30 9.73 -20.33
N LYS A 163 -17.41 9.85 -19.57
CA LYS A 163 -17.76 11.12 -18.90
C LYS A 163 -16.70 11.53 -17.87
N LEU A 164 -16.28 10.58 -17.03
CA LEU A 164 -15.24 10.79 -16.02
C LEU A 164 -13.89 11.09 -16.66
N LEU A 165 -13.46 10.29 -17.65
CA LEU A 165 -12.17 10.45 -18.33
C LEU A 165 -12.04 11.80 -19.02
N ARG A 166 -13.14 12.31 -19.62
CA ARG A 166 -13.16 13.67 -20.20
C ARG A 166 -13.05 14.78 -19.15
N ALA A 167 -13.57 14.54 -17.95
CA ALA A 167 -13.49 15.49 -16.83
C ALA A 167 -12.17 15.40 -16.05
N LEU A 168 -11.40 14.32 -16.24
CA LEU A 168 -10.22 14.00 -15.42
C LEU A 168 -9.17 15.12 -15.36
N PRO A 169 -8.78 15.80 -16.46
CA PRO A 169 -7.81 16.90 -16.38
C PRO A 169 -8.32 18.09 -15.57
N GLY A 170 -9.61 18.43 -15.71
CA GLY A 170 -10.24 19.49 -14.92
C GLY A 170 -10.34 19.10 -13.45
N TRP A 171 -10.69 17.85 -13.18
CA TRP A 171 -10.72 17.30 -11.83
C TRP A 171 -9.34 17.33 -11.16
N GLN A 172 -8.27 16.93 -11.86
CA GLN A 172 -6.89 17.00 -11.34
C GLN A 172 -6.47 18.44 -11.05
N ALA A 173 -6.84 19.38 -11.93
CA ALA A 173 -6.58 20.81 -11.71
C ALA A 173 -7.33 21.33 -10.47
N ASP A 174 -8.59 20.93 -10.28
CA ASP A 174 -9.38 21.30 -9.10
C ASP A 174 -8.85 20.64 -7.81
N GLN A 175 -8.44 19.37 -7.85
CA GLN A 175 -7.80 18.69 -6.72
C GLN A 175 -6.53 19.45 -6.31
N LYS A 176 -5.64 19.72 -7.28
CA LYS A 176 -4.41 20.49 -7.06
C LYS A 176 -4.72 21.88 -6.47
N THR A 177 -5.65 22.61 -7.08
CA THR A 177 -6.06 23.94 -6.62
C THR A 177 -6.60 23.89 -5.19
N ALA A 178 -7.38 22.86 -4.84
CA ALA A 178 -7.93 22.72 -3.49
C ALA A 178 -6.83 22.56 -2.44
N PHE A 179 -5.80 21.75 -2.70
CA PHE A 179 -4.68 21.56 -1.77
C PHE A 179 -3.73 22.76 -1.74
N GLU A 180 -3.42 23.38 -2.88
CA GLU A 180 -2.60 24.60 -2.93
C GLU A 180 -3.29 25.78 -2.20
N ALA A 181 -4.61 25.91 -2.35
CA ALA A 181 -5.39 26.93 -1.64
C ALA A 181 -5.42 26.68 -0.11
N LEU A 182 -5.45 25.42 0.33
CA LEU A 182 -5.29 25.08 1.75
C LEU A 182 -3.93 25.49 2.31
N GLU A 183 -2.86 25.27 1.55
CA GLU A 183 -1.50 25.67 1.94
C GLU A 183 -1.34 27.19 1.98
N ALA A 184 -1.99 27.89 1.06
CA ALA A 184 -2.01 29.35 0.99
C ALA A 184 -2.99 30.02 1.97
N GLU A 185 -3.69 29.24 2.80
CA GLU A 185 -4.75 29.71 3.71
C GLU A 185 -5.93 30.42 3.01
N ASP A 186 -6.14 30.16 1.72
CA ASP A 186 -7.30 30.62 0.95
C ASP A 186 -8.43 29.59 1.03
N TRP A 187 -9.16 29.64 2.14
CA TRP A 187 -10.21 28.66 2.45
C TRP A 187 -11.38 28.71 1.46
N GLN A 188 -11.74 29.89 0.96
CA GLN A 188 -12.84 30.04 0.01
C GLN A 188 -12.49 29.40 -1.33
N SER A 189 -11.27 29.59 -1.84
CA SER A 189 -10.81 28.91 -3.05
C SER A 189 -10.69 27.41 -2.84
N ALA A 190 -10.22 26.97 -1.66
CA ALA A 190 -10.16 25.55 -1.32
C ALA A 190 -11.54 24.89 -1.31
N VAL A 191 -12.56 25.56 -0.74
CA VAL A 191 -13.95 25.09 -0.79
C VAL A 191 -14.45 25.03 -2.23
N ALA A 192 -14.27 26.09 -3.02
CA ALA A 192 -14.78 26.15 -4.38
C ALA A 192 -14.16 25.07 -5.29
N ALA A 193 -12.84 24.86 -5.20
CA ALA A 193 -12.15 23.82 -5.95
C ALA A 193 -12.49 22.42 -5.44
N GLY A 194 -12.53 22.22 -4.11
CA GLY A 194 -12.92 20.96 -3.49
C GLY A 194 -14.33 20.51 -3.89
N GLN A 195 -15.30 21.42 -3.92
CA GLN A 195 -16.67 21.13 -4.36
C GLN A 195 -16.74 20.69 -5.82
N ARG A 196 -16.01 21.37 -6.71
CA ARG A 196 -15.93 20.96 -8.13
C ARG A 196 -15.26 19.60 -8.29
N GLY A 197 -14.18 19.35 -7.53
CA GLY A 197 -13.49 18.06 -7.50
C GLY A 197 -14.41 16.92 -7.04
N VAL A 198 -15.12 17.10 -5.92
CA VAL A 198 -16.10 16.11 -5.44
C VAL A 198 -17.22 15.89 -6.45
N ALA A 199 -17.74 16.94 -7.08
CA ALA A 199 -18.81 16.82 -8.06
C ALA A 199 -18.37 16.11 -9.36
N ALA A 200 -17.13 16.31 -9.79
CA ALA A 200 -16.59 15.72 -11.01
C ALA A 200 -16.19 14.25 -10.85
N PHE A 201 -15.74 13.84 -9.66
CA PHE A 201 -15.40 12.45 -9.35
C PHE A 201 -15.83 12.04 -7.93
N PRO A 202 -17.14 11.83 -7.70
CA PRO A 202 -17.68 11.61 -6.35
C PRO A 202 -17.26 10.28 -5.72
N ASP A 203 -16.84 9.30 -6.50
CA ASP A 203 -16.45 7.97 -6.00
C ASP A 203 -14.95 7.88 -5.67
N TYR A 204 -14.17 8.94 -5.94
CA TYR A 204 -12.78 9.02 -5.54
C TYR A 204 -12.64 9.42 -4.07
N VAL A 205 -12.48 8.42 -3.21
CA VAL A 205 -12.44 8.56 -1.74
C VAL A 205 -11.10 8.12 -1.12
N GLU A 206 -10.02 8.28 -1.88
CA GLU A 206 -8.66 8.07 -1.38
C GLU A 206 -8.24 9.19 -0.39
N PRO A 207 -7.17 8.99 0.39
CA PRO A 207 -6.70 9.98 1.38
C PRO A 207 -6.31 11.35 0.80
N ASP A 208 -6.00 11.42 -0.49
CA ASP A 208 -5.72 12.64 -1.25
C ASP A 208 -6.95 13.17 -2.01
N SER A 209 -8.15 12.65 -1.72
CA SER A 209 -9.38 13.08 -2.39
C SER A 209 -9.76 14.53 -2.07
N PRO A 210 -10.49 15.20 -3.00
CA PRO A 210 -11.08 16.51 -2.75
C PRO A 210 -11.98 16.57 -1.51
N TYR A 211 -12.57 15.46 -1.07
CA TYR A 211 -13.32 15.38 0.20
C TYR A 211 -12.48 15.81 1.40
N ILE A 212 -11.22 15.35 1.47
CA ILE A 212 -10.31 15.68 2.58
C ILE A 212 -9.91 17.15 2.54
N ALA A 213 -9.66 17.69 1.35
CA ALA A 213 -9.35 19.11 1.21
C ALA A 213 -10.57 19.99 1.60
N LEU A 214 -11.75 19.62 1.11
CA LEU A 214 -13.00 20.33 1.37
C LEU A 214 -13.37 20.33 2.86
N ALA A 215 -13.28 19.18 3.53
CA ALA A 215 -13.55 19.07 4.97
C ALA A 215 -12.57 19.90 5.81
N ARG A 216 -11.29 19.97 5.42
CA ARG A 216 -10.29 20.84 6.09
C ARG A 216 -10.61 22.32 5.89
N ALA A 217 -11.03 22.71 4.70
CA ALA A 217 -11.40 24.10 4.42
C ALA A 217 -12.63 24.53 5.22
N TYR A 218 -13.68 23.69 5.29
CA TYR A 218 -14.85 23.94 6.13
C TYR A 218 -14.49 24.05 7.62
N SER A 219 -13.58 23.21 8.11
CA SER A 219 -13.06 23.31 9.48
C SER A 219 -12.43 24.67 9.78
N ARG A 220 -11.76 25.29 8.81
CA ARG A 220 -11.11 26.61 8.96
C ARG A 220 -12.07 27.79 8.87
N LEU A 221 -13.25 27.56 8.29
CA LEU A 221 -14.33 28.54 8.16
C LEU A 221 -15.39 28.39 9.27
N ASP A 222 -15.14 27.55 10.27
CA ASP A 222 -16.09 27.19 11.33
C ASP A 222 -17.44 26.63 10.81
N ASP A 223 -17.44 26.07 9.59
CA ASP A 223 -18.61 25.48 8.95
C ASP A 223 -18.72 23.98 9.28
N THR A 224 -19.07 23.72 10.54
CA THR A 224 -19.11 22.36 11.11
C THR A 224 -20.16 21.45 10.47
N GLU A 225 -21.24 22.02 9.92
CA GLU A 225 -22.29 21.23 9.27
C GLU A 225 -21.85 20.74 7.90
N ASN A 226 -21.24 21.60 7.08
CA ASN A 226 -20.73 21.16 5.78
C ASN A 226 -19.47 20.28 5.93
N GLN A 227 -18.63 20.52 6.94
CA GLN A 227 -17.55 19.59 7.30
C GLN A 227 -18.11 18.20 7.61
N PHE A 228 -19.11 18.12 8.50
CA PHE A 228 -19.73 16.85 8.89
C PHE A 228 -20.32 16.11 7.68
N ARG A 229 -21.14 16.78 6.86
CA ARG A 229 -21.75 16.16 5.66
C ARG A 229 -20.72 15.68 4.64
N THR A 230 -19.65 16.43 4.46
CA THR A 230 -18.56 16.07 3.55
C THR A 230 -17.88 14.78 4.02
N LEU A 231 -17.56 14.69 5.32
CA LEU A 231 -16.91 13.53 5.91
C LEU A 231 -17.84 12.31 5.98
N GLU A 232 -19.12 12.52 6.26
CA GLU A 232 -20.13 11.46 6.24
C GLU A 232 -20.24 10.84 4.85
N THR A 233 -20.33 11.68 3.81
CA THR A 233 -20.37 11.20 2.42
C THR A 233 -19.11 10.44 2.04
N PHE A 234 -17.93 10.96 2.43
CA PHE A 234 -16.65 10.28 2.23
C PHE A 234 -16.63 8.89 2.87
N TRP A 235 -17.03 8.78 4.14
CA TRP A 235 -17.08 7.50 4.86
C TRP A 235 -18.09 6.52 4.27
N GLN A 236 -19.30 6.97 3.93
CA GLN A 236 -20.35 6.12 3.34
C GLN A 236 -19.95 5.52 1.99
N LYS A 237 -19.10 6.21 1.24
CA LYS A 237 -18.52 5.74 -0.02
C LYS A 237 -17.31 4.82 0.16
N GLY A 238 -16.93 4.52 1.40
CA GLY A 238 -15.81 3.65 1.75
C GLY A 238 -14.47 4.37 1.89
N GLY A 239 -14.50 5.70 2.04
CA GLY A 239 -13.30 6.50 2.26
C GLY A 239 -12.66 6.23 3.62
N TYR A 240 -11.33 6.15 3.63
CA TYR A 240 -10.56 5.85 4.83
C TYR A 240 -9.48 6.91 5.08
N ALA A 241 -9.69 7.75 6.10
CA ALA A 241 -8.70 8.72 6.56
C ALA A 241 -8.84 8.89 8.08
N PRO A 242 -7.92 8.34 8.92
CA PRO A 242 -8.12 8.22 10.36
C PRO A 242 -8.50 9.52 11.07
N ARG A 243 -7.82 10.63 10.77
CA ARG A 243 -8.15 11.94 11.37
C ARG A 243 -9.53 12.44 10.96
N ALA A 244 -9.89 12.25 9.69
CA ALA A 244 -11.16 12.69 9.15
C ALA A 244 -12.32 11.89 9.77
N LEU A 245 -12.13 10.59 9.93
CA LEU A 245 -13.09 9.69 10.56
C LEU A 245 -13.21 9.94 12.08
N LEU A 246 -12.13 10.30 12.78
CA LEU A 246 -12.22 10.74 14.18
C LEU A 246 -13.08 12.01 14.30
N THR A 247 -12.85 13.02 13.46
CA THR A 247 -13.68 14.24 13.41
C THR A 247 -15.14 13.94 13.09
N LEU A 248 -15.41 12.99 12.19
CA LEU A 248 -16.77 12.55 11.90
C LEU A 248 -17.44 11.87 13.11
N ALA A 249 -16.72 11.00 13.83
CA ALA A 249 -17.22 10.34 15.01
C ALA A 249 -17.52 11.31 16.16
N GLU A 250 -16.66 12.32 16.35
CA GLU A 250 -16.93 13.45 17.27
C GLU A 250 -18.22 14.17 16.86
N GLY A 251 -18.36 14.48 15.57
CA GLY A 251 -19.57 15.12 15.04
C GLY A 251 -20.86 14.31 15.23
N TYR A 252 -20.81 12.98 15.14
CA TYR A 252 -21.94 12.10 15.47
C TYR A 252 -22.24 12.11 16.98
N THR A 253 -21.20 12.11 17.82
CA THR A 253 -21.32 12.15 19.28
C THR A 253 -22.00 13.45 19.74
N GLU A 254 -21.58 14.59 19.20
CA GLU A 254 -22.19 15.91 19.48
C GLU A 254 -23.66 15.98 19.08
N ARG A 255 -24.05 15.24 18.04
CA ARG A 255 -25.44 15.12 17.56
C ARG A 255 -26.25 14.07 18.33
N GLY A 256 -25.66 13.38 19.29
CA GLY A 256 -26.30 12.34 20.11
C GLY A 256 -26.38 10.96 19.47
N ASP A 257 -25.79 10.75 18.29
CA ASP A 257 -25.78 9.48 17.57
C ASP A 257 -24.52 8.67 17.90
N THR A 258 -24.49 8.17 19.14
CA THR A 258 -23.34 7.39 19.63
C THR A 258 -23.15 6.07 18.88
N GLU A 259 -24.22 5.47 18.34
CA GLU A 259 -24.13 4.22 17.56
C GLU A 259 -23.37 4.45 16.25
N ARG A 260 -23.71 5.50 15.49
CA ARG A 260 -22.95 5.87 14.29
C ARG A 260 -21.53 6.32 14.60
N ALA A 261 -21.32 7.03 15.71
CA ALA A 261 -19.97 7.35 16.16
C ALA A 261 -19.14 6.08 16.38
N PHE A 262 -19.71 5.05 17.03
CA PHE A 262 -19.05 3.75 17.19
C PHE A 262 -18.79 3.05 15.86
N ASP A 263 -19.72 3.09 14.90
CA ASP A 263 -19.52 2.49 13.58
C ASP A 263 -18.41 3.17 12.78
N VAL A 264 -18.31 4.51 12.83
CA VAL A 264 -17.19 5.25 12.26
C VAL A 264 -15.89 4.91 13.00
N LEU A 265 -15.88 4.83 14.32
CA LEU A 265 -14.68 4.47 15.09
C LEU A 265 -14.23 3.03 14.86
N LYS A 266 -15.13 2.08 14.58
CA LYS A 266 -14.76 0.73 14.10
C LYS A 266 -13.97 0.81 12.79
N THR A 267 -14.23 1.84 11.97
CA THR A 267 -13.45 2.13 10.75
C THR A 267 -12.18 2.95 11.01
N VAL A 268 -11.87 3.40 12.22
CA VAL A 268 -10.57 4.01 12.56
C VAL A 268 -9.69 2.96 13.22
N GLN A 269 -8.79 2.33 12.46
CA GLN A 269 -7.81 1.38 13.01
C GLN A 269 -6.39 1.68 12.52
N GLY A 270 -5.56 2.26 13.39
CA GLY A 270 -4.10 2.28 13.25
C GLY A 270 -3.41 3.28 14.20
N GLY A 271 -2.23 3.01 14.77
CA GLY A 271 -1.44 1.78 14.70
C GLY A 271 -1.74 0.78 15.83
N LYS A 272 -1.45 -0.50 15.60
CA LYS A 272 -1.59 -1.55 16.62
C LYS A 272 -0.24 -1.77 17.30
N LEU A 273 -0.15 -1.43 18.59
CA LEU A 273 0.99 -1.82 19.43
C LEU A 273 0.64 -3.13 20.14
N ASN A 274 1.30 -4.21 19.75
CA ASN A 274 1.33 -5.44 20.53
C ASN A 274 2.63 -5.47 21.33
N MET A 275 2.55 -5.62 22.64
CA MET A 275 3.73 -5.72 23.50
C MET A 275 3.62 -6.95 24.40
N SER A 276 4.62 -7.81 24.38
CA SER A 276 4.81 -8.88 25.34
C SER A 276 6.07 -8.58 26.16
N GLY A 277 6.08 -8.90 27.45
CA GLY A 277 7.26 -8.66 28.27
C GLY A 277 7.19 -9.28 29.64
N HIS A 278 8.35 -9.41 30.26
CA HIS A 278 8.53 -9.91 31.61
C HIS A 278 8.99 -8.77 32.52
N TYR A 279 8.34 -8.65 33.68
CA TYR A 279 8.68 -7.67 34.72
C TYR A 279 8.72 -8.37 36.07
N ASP A 280 9.87 -8.32 36.74
CA ASP A 280 10.04 -8.92 38.07
C ASP A 280 9.56 -7.95 39.16
N HIS A 281 8.30 -8.09 39.56
CA HIS A 281 7.66 -7.27 40.59
C HIS A 281 8.31 -7.39 41.98
N SER A 282 9.19 -8.37 42.22
CA SER A 282 9.84 -8.58 43.52
C SER A 282 11.04 -7.65 43.78
N ARG A 283 11.50 -6.93 42.76
CA ARG A 283 12.69 -6.05 42.84
C ARG A 283 12.35 -4.61 42.45
N PRO A 284 12.39 -3.64 43.38
CA PRO A 284 12.23 -2.23 43.06
C PRO A 284 13.26 -1.79 42.01
N GLY A 285 12.79 -1.22 40.90
CA GLY A 285 13.65 -0.82 39.78
C GLY A 285 13.95 -1.92 38.75
N ALA A 286 13.25 -3.06 38.81
CA ALA A 286 13.36 -4.11 37.78
C ALA A 286 13.11 -3.56 36.36
N THR A 287 13.84 -4.13 35.41
CA THR A 287 13.72 -3.80 33.98
C THR A 287 12.58 -4.62 33.38
N LEU A 288 11.69 -3.95 32.64
CA LEU A 288 10.72 -4.60 31.75
C LEU A 288 11.44 -4.99 30.45
N SER A 289 11.56 -6.28 30.17
CA SER A 289 12.16 -6.76 28.91
C SER A 289 11.13 -7.50 28.08
N GLY A 290 11.17 -7.32 26.77
CA GLY A 290 10.17 -7.92 25.89
C GLY A 290 10.24 -7.46 24.44
N ASP A 291 9.20 -7.77 23.70
CA ASP A 291 9.06 -7.44 22.29
C ASP A 291 7.86 -6.54 22.08
N ALA A 292 8.07 -5.44 21.35
CA ALA A 292 7.01 -4.56 20.90
C ALA A 292 6.90 -4.63 19.38
N VAL A 293 5.68 -4.85 18.88
CA VAL A 293 5.34 -4.81 17.45
C VAL A 293 4.40 -3.63 17.23
N LEU A 294 4.86 -2.64 16.47
CA LEU A 294 4.08 -1.49 16.03
C LEU A 294 3.76 -1.65 14.56
N GLU A 295 2.63 -1.12 14.15
CA GLU A 295 1.99 -1.61 12.96
C GLU A 295 1.00 -0.56 12.49
N GLY A 296 1.25 0.06 11.33
CA GLY A 296 0.38 1.07 10.75
C GLY A 296 0.57 2.43 11.38
N PHE A 297 1.83 2.83 11.53
CA PHE A 297 2.20 4.03 12.28
C PHE A 297 2.92 5.04 11.39
N VAL A 298 2.86 6.30 11.79
CA VAL A 298 3.48 7.41 11.06
C VAL A 298 4.57 8.01 11.92
N VAL A 299 5.77 8.15 11.38
CA VAL A 299 6.88 8.85 12.02
C VAL A 299 6.89 10.30 11.52
N ARG A 300 6.89 11.24 12.45
CA ARG A 300 6.95 12.69 12.22
C ARG A 300 8.00 13.29 13.12
N ASP A 301 8.52 14.45 12.72
CA ASP A 301 9.36 15.28 13.58
C ASP A 301 10.53 14.50 14.20
N ALA A 302 11.19 13.68 13.36
CA ALA A 302 12.32 12.83 13.74
C ALA A 302 13.63 13.41 13.19
N PRO A 303 14.24 14.41 13.84
CA PRO A 303 15.39 15.16 13.31
C PRO A 303 16.61 14.27 13.07
N GLY A 304 16.83 13.25 13.90
CA GLY A 304 17.86 12.25 13.65
C GLY A 304 17.65 11.50 12.34
N LEU A 305 16.44 10.97 12.12
CA LEU A 305 16.10 10.25 10.88
C LEU A 305 16.18 11.17 9.66
N GLY A 306 15.72 12.42 9.78
CA GLY A 306 15.83 13.43 8.71
C GLY A 306 17.27 13.69 8.28
N LYS A 307 18.21 13.80 9.23
CA LYS A 307 19.65 13.97 8.93
C LYS A 307 20.24 12.77 8.21
N VAL A 308 19.82 11.54 8.54
CA VAL A 308 20.26 10.33 7.82
C VAL A 308 19.74 10.34 6.38
N LEU A 309 18.45 10.60 6.18
CA LEU A 309 17.83 10.64 4.85
C LEU A 309 18.43 11.72 3.94
N GLN A 310 18.71 12.90 4.52
CA GLN A 310 19.39 13.99 3.81
C GLN A 310 20.77 13.55 3.29
N ALA A 311 21.53 12.82 4.12
CA ALA A 311 22.84 12.34 3.74
C ALA A 311 22.82 11.20 2.69
N MET A 312 21.67 10.54 2.51
CA MET A 312 21.41 9.59 1.43
C MET A 312 20.90 10.24 0.13
N THR A 313 20.84 11.58 0.06
CA THR A 313 20.24 12.35 -1.04
C THR A 313 18.76 12.05 -1.29
N LEU A 314 18.05 11.54 -0.28
CA LEU A 314 16.62 11.23 -0.34
C LEU A 314 15.78 12.45 0.10
N TYR A 315 15.95 13.57 -0.59
CA TYR A 315 15.38 14.87 -0.20
C TYR A 315 13.84 14.84 -0.04
N GLY A 316 13.12 14.15 -0.94
CA GLY A 316 11.65 14.04 -0.85
C GLY A 316 11.13 13.34 0.41
N LEU A 317 11.94 12.48 1.04
CA LEU A 317 11.57 11.81 2.29
C LEU A 317 11.85 12.68 3.53
N VAL A 318 12.77 13.63 3.43
CA VAL A 318 13.04 14.62 4.48
C VAL A 318 11.86 15.59 4.60
N ASP A 319 11.32 16.02 3.46
CA ASP A 319 10.14 16.90 3.43
C ASP A 319 8.89 16.15 3.90
N ALA A 320 8.76 14.86 3.56
CA ALA A 320 7.70 14.00 4.10
C ALA A 320 7.76 13.90 5.63
N LEU A 321 8.95 13.80 6.25
CA LEU A 321 9.08 13.79 7.72
C LEU A 321 8.66 15.09 8.40
N ARG A 322 8.83 16.23 7.71
CA ARG A 322 8.48 17.57 8.22
C ARG A 322 7.03 17.96 7.95
N GLY A 323 6.35 17.26 7.04
CA GLY A 323 4.95 17.50 6.68
C GLY A 323 4.01 16.32 7.06
N PRO A 324 3.55 15.51 6.09
CA PRO A 324 2.55 14.45 6.33
C PRO A 324 3.04 13.29 7.23
N GLY A 325 4.35 13.14 7.40
CA GLY A 325 5.03 12.05 8.09
C GLY A 325 5.39 10.88 7.16
N LEU A 326 6.37 10.08 7.59
CA LEU A 326 6.72 8.83 6.92
C LEU A 326 5.87 7.69 7.46
N ASN A 327 5.09 7.06 6.58
CA ASN A 327 4.29 5.90 6.91
C ASN A 327 5.19 4.67 7.04
N PHE A 328 5.10 4.01 8.19
CA PHE A 328 5.71 2.71 8.43
C PHE A 328 4.60 1.71 8.67
N SER A 329 4.66 0.63 7.92
CA SER A 329 3.69 -0.42 7.99
C SER A 329 4.01 -1.34 9.19
N ARG A 330 5.29 -1.51 9.58
CA ARG A 330 5.64 -2.29 10.79
C ARG A 330 6.96 -1.86 11.42
N ALA A 331 7.03 -1.97 12.74
CA ALA A 331 8.25 -2.07 13.51
C ALA A 331 8.21 -3.28 14.44
N THR A 332 9.29 -4.06 14.50
CA THR A 332 9.55 -5.06 15.54
C THR A 332 10.68 -4.52 16.40
N ILE A 333 10.45 -4.43 17.71
CA ILE A 333 11.31 -3.72 18.65
C ILE A 333 11.54 -4.62 19.88
N PRO A 334 12.58 -5.45 19.88
CA PRO A 334 13.05 -6.10 21.10
C PRO A 334 13.66 -5.03 22.02
N PHE A 335 13.14 -4.91 23.24
CA PHE A 335 13.48 -3.82 24.14
C PHE A 335 13.74 -4.25 25.58
N SER A 336 14.46 -3.39 26.30
CA SER A 336 14.59 -3.41 27.75
C SER A 336 14.34 -2.01 28.29
N LEU A 337 13.31 -1.86 29.10
CA LEU A 337 12.85 -0.60 29.68
C LEU A 337 13.11 -0.59 31.19
N SER A 338 13.89 0.39 31.63
CA SER A 338 14.12 0.71 33.03
C SER A 338 13.60 2.13 33.33
N PRO A 339 13.55 2.56 34.60
CA PRO A 339 13.27 3.96 34.94
C PRO A 339 14.20 4.94 34.24
N ASP A 340 15.44 4.53 33.96
CA ASP A 340 16.51 5.43 33.51
C ASP A 340 16.72 5.41 32.00
N ALA A 341 16.28 4.35 31.33
CA ALA A 341 16.50 4.19 29.91
C ALA A 341 15.63 3.15 29.23
N LEU A 342 15.46 3.37 27.93
CA LEU A 342 14.98 2.40 26.96
C LEU A 342 16.19 1.91 26.13
N VAL A 343 16.41 0.61 26.09
CA VAL A 343 17.43 -0.03 25.27
C VAL A 343 16.74 -0.81 24.16
N LEU A 344 17.10 -0.53 22.91
CA LEU A 344 16.66 -1.25 21.72
C LEU A 344 17.77 -2.21 21.30
N GLN A 345 17.45 -3.48 21.09
CA GLN A 345 18.47 -4.50 20.80
C GLN A 345 18.74 -4.62 19.30
N ASP A 346 17.72 -4.99 18.52
CA ASP A 346 17.78 -5.09 17.07
C ASP A 346 16.40 -4.73 16.51
N ALA A 347 16.00 -3.47 16.72
CA ALA A 347 14.74 -2.98 16.22
C ALA A 347 14.79 -2.88 14.69
N ARG A 348 13.68 -3.20 14.04
CA ARG A 348 13.54 -3.20 12.58
C ARG A 348 12.22 -2.56 12.23
N ALA A 349 12.19 -1.69 11.23
CA ALA A 349 10.94 -1.15 10.71
C ALA A 349 10.95 -1.00 9.19
N PHE A 350 9.75 -1.05 8.60
CA PHE A 350 9.53 -1.16 7.17
C PHE A 350 8.48 -0.15 6.70
N SER A 351 8.73 0.45 5.54
CA SER A 351 7.81 1.27 4.76
C SER A 351 7.82 0.84 3.30
N SER A 352 6.93 1.44 2.49
CA SER A 352 6.87 1.23 1.04
C SER A 352 8.16 1.62 0.29
N SER A 353 9.02 2.44 0.91
CA SER A 353 10.18 3.05 0.27
C SER A 353 11.50 2.70 0.96
N LEU A 354 11.48 2.27 2.23
CA LEU A 354 12.68 2.01 3.03
C LEU A 354 12.46 0.86 4.02
N GLY A 355 13.52 0.14 4.33
CA GLY A 355 13.64 -0.60 5.59
C GLY A 355 14.78 -0.03 6.43
N LEU A 356 14.62 -0.13 7.74
CA LEU A 356 15.58 0.44 8.67
C LEU A 356 15.75 -0.41 9.92
N THR A 357 16.98 -0.41 10.42
CA THR A 357 17.36 -1.06 11.67
C THR A 357 17.80 -0.02 12.69
N ALA A 358 17.65 -0.34 13.97
CA ALA A 358 18.07 0.51 15.07
C ALA A 358 18.44 -0.34 16.28
N LYS A 359 19.59 -0.03 16.89
CA LYS A 359 20.03 -0.59 18.16
C LYS A 359 20.76 0.44 18.98
N GLY A 360 20.61 0.39 20.29
CA GLY A 360 21.24 1.34 21.20
C GLY A 360 20.33 1.77 22.34
N ARG A 361 20.60 2.93 22.92
CA ARG A 361 20.03 3.37 24.18
C ARG A 361 19.48 4.78 24.08
N ILE A 362 18.30 4.98 24.66
CA ILE A 362 17.71 6.28 24.97
C ILE A 362 17.76 6.44 26.49
N ASP A 363 18.54 7.41 26.98
CA ASP A 363 18.59 7.81 28.38
C ASP A 363 17.42 8.75 28.66
N ARG A 364 16.48 8.29 29.49
CA ARG A 364 15.22 8.99 29.78
C ARG A 364 15.38 10.12 30.79
N ARG A 365 16.45 10.10 31.58
CA ARG A 365 16.72 11.17 32.57
C ARG A 365 17.45 12.34 31.92
N ARG A 366 18.39 12.04 31.02
CA ARG A 366 19.20 13.05 30.32
C ARG A 366 18.61 13.48 28.99
N ASP A 367 17.57 12.80 28.52
CA ASP A 367 16.95 13.02 27.22
C ASP A 367 17.97 12.94 26.06
N THR A 368 18.81 11.90 26.10
CA THR A 368 19.87 11.68 25.10
C THR A 368 19.76 10.30 24.45
N VAL A 369 20.22 10.20 23.21
CA VAL A 369 20.28 8.97 22.42
C VAL A 369 21.74 8.60 22.12
N ASP A 370 22.05 7.30 22.14
CA ASP A 370 23.20 6.69 21.45
C ASP A 370 22.67 5.48 20.70
N MET A 371 22.51 5.62 19.39
CA MET A 371 21.87 4.63 18.54
C MET A 371 22.67 4.45 17.26
N GLU A 372 22.75 3.23 16.76
CA GLU A 372 23.28 2.91 15.45
C GLU A 372 22.32 2.02 14.68
N GLY A 373 22.42 2.05 13.37
CA GLY A 373 21.50 1.32 12.52
C GLY A 373 21.88 1.39 11.05
N THR A 374 21.00 0.92 10.19
CA THR A 374 21.19 0.91 8.74
C THR A 374 19.86 1.19 8.05
N ILE A 375 19.90 1.99 6.99
CA ILE A 375 18.77 2.23 6.09
C ILE A 375 19.03 1.56 4.74
N VAL A 376 18.01 0.91 4.20
CA VAL A 376 18.04 0.15 2.96
C VAL A 376 16.81 0.52 2.12
N PRO A 377 16.96 0.94 0.85
CA PRO A 377 15.82 1.18 -0.05
C PRO A 377 14.94 -0.06 -0.29
N ALA A 378 13.63 0.14 -0.39
CA ALA A 378 12.67 -0.97 -0.46
C ALA A 378 12.72 -1.80 -1.74
N TYR A 379 13.19 -1.23 -2.86
CA TYR A 379 13.38 -1.99 -4.10
C TYR A 379 14.41 -3.14 -3.97
N ILE A 380 15.26 -3.11 -2.93
CA ILE A 380 16.20 -4.19 -2.62
C ILE A 380 15.48 -5.42 -2.07
N PHE A 381 14.27 -5.28 -1.52
CA PHE A 381 13.48 -6.39 -0.99
C PHE A 381 12.98 -7.33 -2.10
N ASN A 382 12.58 -6.76 -3.24
CA ASN A 382 12.12 -7.52 -4.41
C ASN A 382 13.24 -8.35 -5.06
N THR A 383 14.51 -7.94 -4.89
CA THR A 383 15.66 -8.61 -5.52
C THR A 383 16.21 -9.78 -4.70
N LEU A 384 15.85 -9.93 -3.42
CA LEU A 384 16.38 -10.98 -2.52
C LEU A 384 15.50 -12.21 -2.37
N LEU A 385 14.18 -12.04 -2.47
CA LEU A 385 13.23 -13.15 -2.47
C LEU A 385 13.24 -13.91 -3.81
N GLY A 386 13.72 -13.26 -4.87
CA GLY A 386 13.96 -13.86 -6.18
C GLY A 386 15.31 -14.60 -6.30
N ARG A 387 15.53 -15.69 -5.55
CA ARG A 387 16.46 -16.73 -6.03
C ARG A 387 15.74 -17.59 -7.07
N ILE A 388 15.47 -17.00 -8.22
CA ILE A 388 15.21 -17.73 -9.45
C ILE A 388 16.59 -18.11 -10.00
N PRO A 389 16.96 -19.40 -10.05
CA PRO A 389 18.21 -19.84 -10.66
C PRO A 389 18.10 -19.67 -12.19
N LEU A 390 18.36 -18.45 -12.67
CA LEU A 390 18.63 -18.06 -14.07
C LEU A 390 18.99 -16.56 -14.20
N LEU A 391 18.69 -15.72 -13.20
CA LEU A 391 18.90 -14.25 -13.26
C LEU A 391 20.22 -13.75 -12.64
N GLY A 392 21.04 -14.62 -12.06
CA GLY A 392 22.30 -14.24 -11.40
C GLY A 392 23.42 -13.72 -12.31
N ARG A 393 23.18 -13.55 -13.62
CA ARG A 393 24.16 -13.00 -14.59
C ARG A 393 23.82 -11.60 -15.10
N LEU A 394 22.64 -11.06 -14.78
CA LEU A 394 22.24 -9.73 -15.23
C LEU A 394 22.62 -8.61 -14.25
N PHE A 395 22.99 -8.96 -13.02
CA PHE A 395 23.17 -8.00 -11.94
C PHE A 395 24.61 -8.02 -11.41
N SER A 396 25.42 -7.20 -12.09
CA SER A 396 26.83 -6.76 -11.89
C SER A 396 27.94 -7.62 -12.51
N PRO A 397 28.97 -7.04 -13.18
CA PRO A 397 29.37 -5.62 -13.36
C PRO A 397 29.17 -5.12 -14.82
N GLU A 398 28.89 -3.84 -15.12
CA GLU A 398 29.85 -2.71 -15.05
C GLU A 398 29.18 -1.32 -14.86
N GLU A 399 29.98 -0.44 -14.24
CA GLU A 399 29.92 1.01 -13.90
C GLU A 399 28.57 1.75 -13.72
N GLY A 400 28.15 1.87 -12.45
CA GLY A 400 27.44 3.06 -11.94
C GLY A 400 26.20 2.80 -11.08
N GLY A 401 25.51 1.67 -11.27
CA GLY A 401 24.26 1.34 -10.55
C GLY A 401 24.49 0.40 -9.37
N GLY A 402 25.14 0.86 -8.31
CA GLY A 402 25.35 0.06 -7.10
C GLY A 402 24.10 -0.06 -6.24
N VAL A 403 23.90 -1.21 -5.62
CA VAL A 403 22.92 -1.41 -4.54
C VAL A 403 23.55 -0.91 -3.24
N PHE A 404 23.04 0.18 -2.65
CA PHE A 404 23.66 0.82 -1.48
C PHE A 404 22.77 0.76 -0.23
N ALA A 405 23.33 0.27 0.88
CA ALA A 405 22.79 0.41 2.23
C ALA A 405 23.65 1.41 3.00
N VAL A 406 23.02 2.25 3.83
CA VAL A 406 23.71 3.32 4.55
C VAL A 406 23.63 3.05 6.05
N ALA A 407 24.78 2.80 6.65
CA ALA A 407 24.89 2.68 8.10
C ALA A 407 24.85 4.09 8.71
N TYR A 408 24.19 4.25 9.85
CA TYR A 408 24.12 5.52 10.57
C TYR A 408 24.43 5.35 12.05
N ARG A 409 24.84 6.46 12.68
CA ARG A 409 24.98 6.58 14.12
C ARG A 409 24.45 7.93 14.58
N MET A 410 23.72 7.92 15.69
CA MET A 410 23.13 9.09 16.33
C MET A 410 23.61 9.18 17.78
N ARG A 411 24.12 10.33 18.20
CA ARG A 411 24.53 10.59 19.58
C ARG A 411 24.14 11.99 20.04
N GLY A 412 23.79 12.14 21.31
CA GLY A 412 23.53 13.45 21.93
C GLY A 412 22.05 13.67 22.28
N PRO A 413 21.58 14.92 22.38
CA PRO A 413 20.19 15.23 22.75
C PRO A 413 19.17 14.57 21.82
N LEU A 414 18.09 14.02 22.36
CA LEU A 414 17.07 13.29 21.61
C LEU A 414 16.39 14.16 20.54
N ASN A 415 16.19 15.44 20.85
CA ASN A 415 15.55 16.42 19.95
C ASN A 415 16.50 17.00 18.88
N ASP A 416 17.82 16.80 19.01
CA ASP A 416 18.79 17.23 17.99
C ASP A 416 20.08 16.40 18.03
N PRO A 417 20.04 15.11 17.66
CA PRO A 417 21.21 14.26 17.76
C PRO A 417 22.24 14.62 16.69
N GLN A 418 23.52 14.50 17.05
CA GLN A 418 24.60 14.46 16.08
C GLN A 418 24.50 13.14 15.31
N THR A 419 24.44 13.25 13.99
CA THR A 419 24.19 12.11 13.09
C THR A 419 25.33 11.96 12.12
N SER A 420 25.93 10.77 12.06
CA SER A 420 26.96 10.40 11.08
C SER A 420 26.49 9.23 10.23
N VAL A 421 26.78 9.24 8.93
CA VAL A 421 26.44 8.16 8.01
C VAL A 421 27.67 7.59 7.33
N ASN A 422 27.64 6.29 6.99
CA ASN A 422 28.68 5.60 6.23
C ASN A 422 28.04 4.87 5.04
N PRO A 423 28.27 5.32 3.79
CA PRO A 423 27.63 4.79 2.59
C PRO A 423 28.23 3.48 2.06
N LEU A 424 29.33 2.98 2.61
CA LEU A 424 30.07 1.82 2.08
C LEU A 424 29.76 0.47 2.77
N ALA A 425 28.55 0.29 3.31
CA ALA A 425 28.21 -0.98 3.96
C ALA A 425 27.98 -2.07 2.90
N ALA A 426 28.93 -3.00 2.76
CA ALA A 426 28.80 -4.17 1.90
C ALA A 426 27.57 -5.01 2.31
N LEU A 427 26.60 -5.13 1.40
CA LEU A 427 25.44 -5.99 1.57
C LEU A 427 25.84 -7.46 1.42
N THR A 428 26.17 -8.12 2.52
CA THR A 428 26.37 -9.57 2.50
C THR A 428 25.02 -10.29 2.52
N PRO A 429 24.83 -11.39 1.77
CA PRO A 429 23.58 -12.15 1.78
C PRO A 429 23.16 -12.72 3.16
N GLY A 430 24.10 -12.82 4.11
CA GLY A 430 23.82 -13.20 5.50
C GLY A 430 23.26 -12.05 6.33
N PHE A 431 23.79 -10.84 6.16
CA PHE A 431 23.30 -9.61 6.80
C PHE A 431 21.85 -9.31 6.41
N LEU A 432 21.55 -9.44 5.12
CA LEU A 432 20.21 -9.28 4.57
C LEU A 432 19.24 -10.30 5.19
N ARG A 433 19.58 -11.60 5.23
CA ARG A 433 18.77 -12.62 5.94
C ARG A 433 18.47 -12.26 7.40
N GLY A 434 19.42 -11.66 8.11
CA GLY A 434 19.26 -11.18 9.48
C GLY A 434 18.27 -10.02 9.62
N ILE A 435 18.29 -9.05 8.68
CA ILE A 435 17.28 -7.98 8.61
C ILE A 435 15.88 -8.55 8.31
N PHE A 436 15.80 -9.56 7.44
CA PHE A 436 14.54 -10.17 7.00
C PHE A 436 14.00 -11.27 7.93
N GLY A 437 14.71 -11.62 9.01
CA GLY A 437 14.28 -12.67 9.94
C GLY A 437 14.15 -14.07 9.29
N LEU A 438 14.75 -14.28 8.12
CA LEU A 438 14.66 -15.53 7.37
C LEU A 438 15.50 -16.61 8.07
N GLY A 439 14.83 -17.46 8.85
CA GLY A 439 15.41 -18.66 9.46
C GLY A 439 15.57 -18.66 10.99
N GLN A 440 14.96 -17.72 11.73
CA GLN A 440 14.83 -17.87 13.19
C GLN A 440 13.45 -18.42 13.53
N GLU A 441 13.38 -19.70 13.90
CA GLU A 441 12.22 -20.21 14.62
C GLU A 441 12.05 -19.43 15.94
N PRO A 442 10.81 -19.10 16.35
CA PRO A 442 10.59 -18.56 17.68
C PRO A 442 11.13 -19.57 18.70
N ALA A 443 11.99 -19.11 19.62
CA ALA A 443 12.57 -19.96 20.65
C ALA A 443 11.46 -20.77 21.33
N GLY A 444 11.49 -22.08 21.09
CA GLY A 444 10.44 -23.01 21.47
C GLY A 444 10.15 -22.95 22.97
N GLN A 445 8.86 -23.04 23.30
CA GLN A 445 8.42 -23.40 24.64
C GLN A 445 9.14 -24.67 25.07
N ALA A 446 9.86 -24.61 26.19
CA ALA A 446 10.48 -25.78 26.78
C ALA A 446 9.38 -26.85 27.06
N PRO A 447 9.67 -28.13 26.83
CA PRO A 447 8.71 -29.19 27.07
C PRO A 447 8.39 -29.23 28.57
N ARG A 448 7.10 -29.16 28.91
CA ARG A 448 6.63 -29.44 30.27
C ARG A 448 7.01 -30.88 30.61
N GLN A 449 7.86 -31.06 31.62
CA GLN A 449 7.96 -32.29 32.38
C GLN A 449 7.02 -32.23 33.57
#